data_AF-A0A3Q8W6T7-F1
#
_entry.id   AF-A0A3Q8W6T7-F1
#
_cell.length_a   1.000
_cell.length_b   1.000
_cell.length_c   1.000
_cell.angle_alpha   90.00
_cell.angle_beta   90.00
_cell.angle_gamma   90.00
#
_symmetry.space_group_name_H-M   'P 1'
#
loop_
_entity.id
_entity.type
_entity.pdbx_description
1 polymer ?
#
loop_
_entity_poly.entity_id
_entity_poly.type
_entity_poly.pdbx_seq_one_letter_code
_entity_poly.pdbx_strand_id
1 'polypeptide(L)'
;MAVESAELESRLRHTLSWLAGDDDAGWIVFEGQSVDWLISNGRAVLGQHAAMKRWPAEQNERLLHLLPEIQEVNRTRNFIVHGLWAAECFLDEDCEQRPQHSPLDDRLFHVVRSRYRKGYQEREVAVSDIDELADRMVSLAASLDEAVKAARDAWLGKSEIDV
;
A
#
# COMPACT_ATOMS: atom_id res chain seq x y z
N MET A 1 14.15 3.27 -1.68
CA MET A 1 12.90 3.51 -0.91
C MET A 1 11.99 4.64 -1.46
N ALA A 2 12.50 5.86 -1.75
CA ALA A 2 11.64 6.98 -2.15
C ALA A 2 10.96 6.76 -3.52
N VAL A 3 11.69 6.15 -4.46
CA VAL A 3 11.21 5.86 -5.82
C VAL A 3 10.14 4.78 -5.79
N GLU A 4 10.37 3.72 -5.03
CA GLU A 4 9.54 2.53 -4.87
C GLU A 4 8.21 2.90 -4.18
N SER A 5 8.27 3.79 -3.20
CA SER A 5 7.08 4.37 -2.59
C SER A 5 6.28 5.20 -3.60
N ALA A 6 6.93 6.04 -4.39
CA ALA A 6 6.25 6.85 -5.41
C ALA A 6 5.63 5.98 -6.51
N GLU A 7 6.33 4.93 -6.94
CA GLU A 7 5.83 3.92 -7.89
C GLU A 7 4.55 3.26 -7.33
N LEU A 8 4.60 2.69 -6.11
CA LEU A 8 3.44 2.03 -5.51
C LEU A 8 2.23 2.98 -5.37
N GLU A 9 2.45 4.20 -4.89
CA GLU A 9 1.40 5.22 -4.76
C GLU A 9 0.79 5.61 -6.10
N SER A 10 1.62 5.78 -7.13
CA SER A 10 1.20 6.08 -8.50
C SER A 10 0.37 4.94 -9.08
N ARG A 11 0.83 3.69 -8.94
CA ARG A 11 0.12 2.49 -9.42
C ARG A 11 -1.22 2.30 -8.72
N LEU A 12 -1.25 2.49 -7.39
CA LEU A 12 -2.50 2.45 -6.63
C LEU A 12 -3.48 3.51 -7.14
N ARG A 13 -3.03 4.75 -7.32
CA ARG A 13 -3.87 5.86 -7.79
C ARG A 13 -4.44 5.59 -9.19
N HIS A 14 -3.59 5.14 -10.10
CA HIS A 14 -4.00 4.79 -11.46
C HIS A 14 -5.02 3.65 -11.46
N THR A 15 -4.74 2.59 -10.70
CA THR A 15 -5.64 1.43 -10.53
C THR A 15 -7.02 1.86 -10.03
N LEU A 16 -7.07 2.67 -8.97
CA LEU A 16 -8.33 3.11 -8.38
C LEU A 16 -9.10 4.10 -9.26
N SER A 17 -8.39 4.95 -10.00
CA SER A 17 -9.00 5.85 -10.97
C SER A 17 -9.69 5.06 -12.07
N TRP A 18 -9.00 4.05 -12.62
CA TRP A 18 -9.57 3.15 -13.62
C TRP A 18 -10.78 2.37 -13.09
N LEU A 19 -10.67 1.86 -11.86
CA LEU A 19 -11.76 1.19 -11.14
C LEU A 19 -13.01 2.06 -10.98
N ALA A 20 -12.83 3.35 -10.70
CA ALA A 20 -13.95 4.29 -10.52
C ALA A 20 -14.66 4.64 -11.83
N GLY A 21 -14.06 4.31 -12.98
CA GLY A 21 -14.59 4.56 -14.31
C GLY A 21 -13.81 5.66 -15.03
N ASP A 22 -13.58 5.46 -16.33
CA ASP A 22 -12.91 6.39 -17.25
C ASP A 22 -13.78 7.62 -17.62
N ASP A 23 -14.88 7.87 -16.92
CA ASP A 23 -15.62 9.13 -17.11
C ASP A 23 -14.66 10.27 -16.69
N ASP A 24 -14.19 11.02 -17.69
CA ASP A 24 -13.05 11.99 -17.79
C ASP A 24 -12.66 12.87 -16.58
N ALA A 25 -13.41 12.84 -15.48
CA ALA A 25 -13.16 13.55 -14.23
C ALA A 25 -12.85 12.64 -13.01
N GLY A 26 -12.95 11.32 -13.14
CA GLY A 26 -12.73 10.38 -12.02
C GLY A 26 -11.33 10.49 -11.40
N TRP A 27 -10.30 10.67 -12.23
CA TRP A 27 -8.91 10.82 -11.80
C TRP A 27 -8.67 12.04 -10.90
N ILE A 28 -9.43 13.13 -11.07
CA ILE A 28 -9.31 14.36 -10.29
C ILE A 28 -9.63 14.10 -8.81
N VAL A 29 -10.56 13.18 -8.54
CA VAL A 29 -10.97 12.82 -7.18
C VAL A 29 -9.83 12.13 -6.41
N PHE A 30 -8.96 11.41 -7.12
CA PHE A 30 -7.86 10.67 -6.51
C PHE A 30 -6.57 11.49 -6.42
N GLU A 31 -6.49 12.64 -7.10
CA GLU A 31 -5.33 13.53 -7.01
C GLU A 31 -5.20 14.23 -5.63
N GLY A 32 -3.98 14.25 -5.08
CA GLY A 32 -3.69 14.83 -3.76
C GLY A 32 -4.22 14.05 -2.54
N GLN A 33 -4.88 12.89 -2.73
CA GLN A 33 -5.41 12.09 -1.63
C GLN A 33 -4.35 11.21 -0.95
N SER A 34 -4.57 10.92 0.33
CA SER A 34 -3.70 10.01 1.10
C SER A 34 -3.94 8.55 0.70
N VAL A 35 -2.92 7.72 0.81
CA VAL A 35 -3.02 6.26 0.57
C VAL A 35 -4.12 5.59 1.42
N ASP A 36 -4.28 6.02 2.68
CA ASP A 36 -5.35 5.50 3.55
C ASP A 36 -6.75 5.81 2.98
N TRP A 37 -6.94 7.03 2.45
CA TRP A 37 -8.18 7.44 1.81
C TRP A 37 -8.41 6.68 0.50
N LEU A 38 -7.37 6.54 -0.33
CA LEU A 38 -7.39 5.75 -1.57
C LEU A 38 -7.84 4.31 -1.29
N ILE A 39 -7.23 3.65 -0.31
CA ILE A 39 -7.55 2.26 0.05
C ILE A 39 -8.99 2.11 0.54
N SER A 40 -9.45 3.04 1.39
CA SER A 40 -10.83 3.01 1.90
C SER A 40 -11.85 3.12 0.76
N ASN A 41 -11.65 4.05 -0.17
CA ASN A 41 -12.55 4.23 -1.31
C ASN A 41 -12.42 3.11 -2.34
N GLY A 42 -11.21 2.61 -2.58
CA GLY A 42 -10.98 1.48 -3.47
C GLY A 42 -11.74 0.23 -3.03
N ARG A 43 -11.77 -0.07 -1.73
CA ARG A 43 -12.59 -1.17 -1.19
C ARG A 43 -14.08 -0.97 -1.43
N ALA A 44 -14.58 0.26 -1.29
CA ALA A 44 -15.99 0.56 -1.55
C ALA A 44 -16.34 0.36 -3.03
N VAL A 45 -15.47 0.83 -3.94
CA VAL A 45 -15.63 0.65 -5.40
C VAL A 45 -15.60 -0.83 -5.77
N LEU A 46 -14.65 -1.61 -5.25
CA LEU A 46 -14.58 -3.06 -5.45
C LEU A 46 -15.84 -3.79 -4.92
N GLY A 47 -16.40 -3.34 -3.79
CA GLY A 47 -17.66 -3.85 -3.26
C GLY A 47 -18.84 -3.62 -4.22
N GLN A 48 -18.90 -2.45 -4.86
CA GLN A 48 -19.90 -2.15 -5.89
C GLN A 48 -19.70 -3.00 -7.14
N HIS A 49 -18.47 -3.15 -7.63
CA HIS A 49 -18.15 -4.02 -8.78
C HIS A 49 -18.56 -5.46 -8.54
N ALA A 50 -18.31 -5.99 -7.33
CA ALA A 50 -18.73 -7.33 -6.93
C ALA A 50 -20.25 -7.48 -6.97
N ALA A 51 -20.99 -6.52 -6.39
CA ALA A 51 -22.45 -6.54 -6.38
C ALA A 51 -23.05 -6.48 -7.79
N MET A 52 -22.43 -5.70 -8.69
CA MET A 52 -22.83 -5.59 -10.10
C MET A 52 -22.34 -6.76 -10.96
N LYS A 53 -21.53 -7.67 -10.41
CA LYS A 53 -20.83 -8.75 -11.15
C LYS A 53 -20.08 -8.22 -12.37
N ARG A 54 -19.57 -6.99 -12.29
CA ARG A 54 -18.89 -6.32 -13.42
C ARG A 54 -17.59 -7.05 -13.76
N TRP A 55 -16.89 -7.58 -12.75
CA TRP A 55 -15.60 -8.27 -12.88
C TRP A 55 -15.65 -9.72 -12.40
N PRO A 56 -14.69 -10.56 -12.82
CA PRO A 56 -14.49 -11.87 -12.21
C PRO A 56 -14.27 -11.75 -10.70
N ALA A 57 -14.94 -12.59 -9.90
CA ALA A 57 -14.86 -12.58 -8.45
C ALA A 57 -13.41 -12.73 -7.96
N GLU A 58 -12.63 -13.61 -8.60
CA GLU A 58 -11.24 -13.87 -8.27
C GLU A 58 -10.36 -12.60 -8.28
N GLN A 59 -10.46 -11.77 -9.32
CA GLN A 59 -9.61 -10.57 -9.43
C GLN A 59 -10.06 -9.48 -8.46
N ASN A 60 -11.36 -9.40 -8.19
CA ASN A 60 -11.90 -8.50 -7.19
C ASN A 60 -11.42 -8.88 -5.77
N GLU A 61 -11.44 -10.17 -5.44
CA GLU A 61 -10.90 -10.71 -4.19
C GLU A 61 -9.39 -10.47 -4.07
N ARG A 62 -8.63 -10.73 -5.15
CA ARG A 62 -7.18 -10.47 -5.18
C ARG A 62 -6.86 -9.01 -4.86
N LEU A 63 -7.57 -8.05 -5.46
CA LEU A 63 -7.39 -6.63 -5.15
C LEU A 63 -7.79 -6.29 -3.71
N LEU A 64 -8.90 -6.84 -3.20
CA LEU A 64 -9.33 -6.64 -1.82
C LEU A 64 -8.30 -7.15 -0.80
N HIS A 65 -7.55 -8.20 -1.13
CA HIS A 65 -6.45 -8.72 -0.31
C HIS A 65 -5.18 -7.85 -0.39
N LEU A 66 -4.84 -7.31 -1.56
CA LEU A 66 -3.65 -6.45 -1.74
C LEU A 66 -3.77 -5.10 -1.01
N LEU A 67 -4.97 -4.50 -1.00
CA LEU A 67 -5.19 -3.16 -0.41
C LEU A 67 -4.77 -3.05 1.08
N PRO A 68 -5.14 -3.97 2.00
CA PRO A 68 -4.62 -3.97 3.36
C PRO A 68 -3.10 -4.06 3.45
N GLU A 69 -2.44 -4.84 2.59
CA GLU A 69 -0.98 -4.98 2.62
C GLU A 69 -0.28 -3.69 2.21
N ILE A 70 -0.79 -3.03 1.17
CA ILE A 70 -0.33 -1.70 0.75
C ILE A 70 -0.51 -0.67 1.87
N GLN A 71 -1.63 -0.75 2.59
CA GLN A 71 -1.88 0.12 3.73
C GLN A 71 -0.78 -0.02 4.78
N GLU A 72 -0.45 -1.25 5.12
CA GLU A 72 0.54 -1.56 6.16
C GLU A 72 1.94 -1.12 5.75
N VAL A 73 2.35 -1.46 4.53
CA VAL A 73 3.65 -1.07 3.97
C VAL A 73 3.80 0.46 3.91
N ASN A 74 2.75 1.18 3.50
CA ASN A 74 2.75 2.63 3.51
C ASN A 74 2.78 3.24 4.93
N ARG A 75 2.13 2.62 5.91
CA ARG A 75 2.21 3.05 7.31
C ARG A 75 3.63 2.91 7.86
N THR A 76 4.27 1.78 7.60
CA THR A 76 5.65 1.50 7.99
C THR A 76 6.62 2.49 7.32
N ARG A 77 6.50 2.70 6.00
CA ARG A 77 7.30 3.71 5.30
C ARG A 77 7.10 5.10 5.89
N ASN A 78 5.86 5.50 6.12
CA ASN A 78 5.58 6.81 6.70
C ASN A 78 6.16 6.93 8.11
N PHE A 79 6.15 5.86 8.90
CA PHE A 79 6.81 5.83 10.21
C PHE A 79 8.32 6.08 10.07
N ILE A 80 8.99 5.34 9.19
CA ILE A 80 10.44 5.42 8.93
C ILE A 80 10.87 6.78 8.37
N VAL A 81 10.18 7.28 7.34
CA VAL A 81 10.53 8.53 6.63
C VAL A 81 10.30 9.78 7.48
N HIS A 82 9.27 9.77 8.34
CA HIS A 82 8.91 10.92 9.16
C HIS A 82 9.26 10.74 10.65
N GLY A 83 9.97 9.66 10.99
CA GLY A 83 10.47 9.41 12.34
C GLY A 83 11.77 10.17 12.58
N LEU A 84 12.04 10.45 13.86
CA LEU A 84 13.34 10.89 14.33
C LEU A 84 14.20 9.64 14.57
N TRP A 85 15.41 9.64 14.02
CA TRP A 85 16.34 8.53 14.12
C TRP A 85 17.35 8.79 15.25
N ALA A 86 17.61 7.77 16.07
CA ALA A 86 18.60 7.80 17.12
C ALA A 86 19.38 6.47 17.20
N ALA A 87 20.55 6.55 17.83
CA ALA A 87 21.40 5.38 18.11
C ALA A 87 20.96 4.62 19.38
N GLU A 88 20.15 5.25 20.22
CA GLU A 88 19.68 4.70 21.49
C GLU A 88 18.17 4.93 21.60
N CYS A 89 17.51 4.08 22.38
CA CYS A 89 16.09 4.21 22.69
C CYS A 89 15.82 5.48 23.51
N PHE A 90 14.82 6.27 23.13
CA PHE A 90 14.38 7.43 23.90
C PHE A 90 13.45 7.09 25.05
N LEU A 91 12.66 6.03 24.93
CA LEU A 91 11.61 5.67 25.87
C LEU A 91 12.01 4.58 26.86
N ASP A 92 13.27 4.15 26.87
CA ASP A 92 13.90 3.06 27.65
C ASP A 92 13.13 1.72 27.68
N GLU A 93 11.91 1.69 28.23
CA GLU A 93 11.07 0.50 28.42
C GLU A 93 10.03 0.27 27.29
N ASP A 94 9.68 1.30 26.51
CA ASP A 94 8.62 1.24 25.48
C ASP A 94 9.13 1.12 24.02
N CYS A 95 10.37 0.65 23.82
CA CYS A 95 10.89 0.39 22.49
C CYS A 95 10.35 -0.93 21.93
N GLU A 96 9.56 -0.88 20.85
CA GLU A 96 9.20 -2.09 20.12
C GLU A 96 10.45 -2.66 19.42
N GLN A 97 10.88 -3.86 19.81
CA GLN A 97 12.04 -4.53 19.22
C GLN A 97 11.78 -5.04 17.81
N ARG A 98 12.85 -5.21 17.02
CA ARG A 98 12.75 -5.87 15.71
C ARG A 98 12.17 -7.29 15.86
N PRO A 99 11.31 -7.74 14.94
CA PRO A 99 10.84 -9.12 14.95
C PRO A 99 12.00 -10.12 14.89
N GLN A 100 11.93 -11.20 15.67
CA GLN A 100 13.01 -12.20 15.77
C GLN A 100 13.35 -12.90 14.44
N HIS A 101 12.42 -12.90 13.47
CA HIS A 101 12.63 -13.51 12.15
C HIS A 101 13.33 -12.59 11.15
N SER A 102 13.62 -11.34 11.52
CA SER A 102 14.24 -10.37 10.61
C SER A 102 15.72 -10.73 10.39
N PRO A 103 16.32 -10.40 9.23
CA PRO A 103 17.73 -10.65 9.00
C PRO A 103 18.61 -9.99 10.06
N LEU A 104 19.65 -10.71 10.47
CA LEU A 104 20.70 -10.15 11.32
C LEU A 104 21.35 -8.96 10.59
N ASP A 105 21.33 -7.80 11.23
CA ASP A 105 22.00 -6.58 10.76
C ASP A 105 22.50 -5.81 11.99
N ASP A 106 23.78 -5.49 11.99
CA ASP A 106 24.45 -4.81 13.10
C ASP A 106 24.19 -3.29 13.11
N ARG A 107 23.62 -2.75 12.02
CA ARG A 107 23.28 -1.32 11.88
C ARG A 107 21.84 -1.07 12.33
N LEU A 108 21.65 -1.18 13.64
CA LEU A 108 20.38 -0.93 14.29
C LEU A 108 20.22 0.54 14.65
N PHE A 109 19.02 1.06 14.41
CA PHE A 109 18.62 2.40 14.79
C PHE A 109 17.28 2.34 15.52
N HIS A 110 17.05 3.34 16.38
CA HIS A 110 15.76 3.55 17.02
C HIS A 110 15.04 4.68 16.31
N VAL A 111 13.86 4.39 15.77
CA VAL A 111 13.03 5.37 15.07
C VAL A 111 11.85 5.70 15.96
N VAL A 112 11.75 6.97 16.36
CA VAL A 112 10.62 7.47 17.15
C VAL A 112 9.74 8.38 16.30
N ARG A 113 8.43 8.18 16.37
CA ARG A 113 7.47 9.07 15.73
C ARG A 113 6.38 9.48 16.71
N SER A 114 6.32 10.78 16.99
CA SER A 114 5.18 11.39 17.66
C SER A 114 4.06 11.65 16.65
N ARG A 115 2.86 11.18 16.93
CA ARG A 115 1.64 11.59 16.21
C ARG A 115 0.69 12.23 17.21
N TYR A 116 0.34 13.49 16.99
CA TYR A 116 -0.66 14.20 17.79
C TYR A 116 -1.92 13.32 17.88
N ARG A 117 -2.32 12.93 19.09
CA ARG A 117 -3.42 11.99 19.47
C ARG A 117 -3.15 10.47 19.45
N LYS A 118 -2.06 9.96 18.88
CA LYS A 118 -1.74 8.50 18.91
C LYS A 118 -0.60 8.14 19.87
N GLY A 119 -0.02 9.12 20.56
CA GLY A 119 1.11 8.91 21.46
C GLY A 119 2.45 8.86 20.72
N TYR A 120 3.47 8.47 21.47
CA TYR A 120 4.79 8.15 20.92
C TYR A 120 4.83 6.68 20.54
N GLN A 121 5.45 6.40 19.40
CA GLN A 121 5.79 5.05 19.01
C GLN A 121 7.27 5.03 18.67
N GLU A 122 8.00 4.13 19.29
CA GLU A 122 9.43 3.91 19.05
C GLU A 122 9.67 2.46 18.64
N ARG A 123 10.46 2.26 17.59
CA ARG A 123 10.76 0.95 17.02
C ARG A 123 12.22 0.83 16.66
N GLU A 124 12.80 -0.34 16.89
CA GLU A 124 14.07 -0.70 16.30
C GLU A 124 13.91 -0.96 14.80
N VAL A 125 14.81 -0.40 13.99
CA VAL A 125 14.84 -0.52 12.54
C VAL A 125 16.27 -0.71 12.09
N ALA A 126 16.51 -1.76 11.30
CA ALA A 126 17.77 -1.97 10.59
C ALA A 126 17.72 -1.42 9.16
N VAL A 127 18.90 -1.26 8.56
CA VAL A 127 19.00 -0.95 7.14
C VAL A 127 18.37 -2.06 6.29
N SER A 128 18.56 -3.33 6.64
CA SER A 128 17.91 -4.45 5.94
C SER A 128 16.38 -4.39 5.95
N ASP A 129 15.75 -3.87 7.01
CA ASP A 129 14.28 -3.71 7.06
C ASP A 129 13.78 -2.67 6.04
N ILE A 130 14.60 -1.65 5.76
CA ILE A 130 14.30 -0.62 4.75
C ILE A 130 14.35 -1.24 3.35
N ASP A 131 15.34 -2.07 3.09
CA ASP A 131 15.51 -2.76 1.81
C ASP A 131 14.35 -3.75 1.58
N GLU A 132 14.00 -4.56 2.59
CA GLU A 132 12.83 -5.46 2.52
C GLU A 132 11.52 -4.69 2.29
N LEU A 133 11.36 -3.54 2.94
CA LEU A 133 10.20 -2.68 2.73
C LEU A 133 10.12 -2.16 1.30
N ALA A 134 11.25 -1.75 0.72
CA ALA A 134 11.32 -1.29 -0.67
C ALA A 134 10.98 -2.43 -1.65
N ASP A 135 11.55 -3.62 -1.46
CA ASP A 135 11.25 -4.80 -2.28
C ASP A 135 9.77 -5.19 -2.18
N ARG A 136 9.20 -5.13 -0.98
CA ARG A 136 7.76 -5.39 -0.78
C ARG A 136 6.89 -4.35 -1.48
N MET A 137 7.28 -3.08 -1.48
CA MET A 137 6.57 -2.03 -2.23
C MET A 137 6.55 -2.31 -3.73
N VAL A 138 7.70 -2.69 -4.30
CA VAL A 138 7.83 -3.05 -5.72
C VAL A 138 6.98 -4.28 -6.05
N SER A 139 7.05 -5.32 -5.22
CA SER A 139 6.26 -6.55 -5.41
C SER A 139 4.75 -6.30 -5.35
N LEU A 140 4.30 -5.44 -4.41
CA LEU A 140 2.89 -5.05 -4.32
C LEU A 140 2.44 -4.21 -5.53
N ALA A 141 3.30 -3.33 -6.04
CA ALA A 141 3.03 -2.54 -7.23
C ALA A 141 2.87 -3.45 -8.46
N ALA A 142 3.76 -4.42 -8.65
CA ALA A 142 3.64 -5.42 -9.71
C ALA A 142 2.37 -6.28 -9.55
N SER A 143 2.04 -6.70 -8.32
CA SER A 143 0.83 -7.48 -8.05
C SER A 143 -0.47 -6.71 -8.35
N LEU A 144 -0.48 -5.40 -8.11
CA LEU A 144 -1.59 -4.53 -8.52
C LEU A 144 -1.74 -4.51 -10.04
N ASP A 145 -0.65 -4.25 -10.76
CA ASP A 145 -0.66 -4.19 -12.23
C ASP A 145 -1.14 -5.51 -12.85
N GLU A 146 -0.68 -6.64 -12.32
CA GLU A 146 -1.12 -7.97 -12.76
C GLU A 146 -2.62 -8.19 -12.52
N ALA A 147 -3.12 -7.86 -11.32
CA ALA A 147 -4.52 -8.05 -10.97
C ALA A 147 -5.45 -7.16 -11.83
N VAL A 148 -5.05 -5.91 -12.07
CA VAL A 148 -5.79 -4.98 -12.93
C VAL A 148 -5.76 -5.44 -14.38
N LYS A 149 -4.59 -5.83 -14.90
CA LYS A 149 -4.47 -6.35 -16.26
C LYS A 149 -5.34 -7.58 -16.45
N ALA A 150 -5.29 -8.54 -15.53
CA ALA A 150 -6.12 -9.74 -15.59
C ALA A 150 -7.62 -9.42 -15.53
N ALA A 151 -8.04 -8.48 -14.67
CA ALA A 151 -9.42 -8.03 -14.60
C ALA A 151 -9.88 -7.36 -15.90
N ARG A 152 -9.04 -6.49 -16.48
CA ARG A 152 -9.32 -5.81 -17.75
C ARG A 152 -9.39 -6.79 -18.91
N ASP A 153 -8.44 -7.70 -19.03
CA ASP A 153 -8.39 -8.68 -20.12
C ASP A 153 -9.61 -9.63 -20.04
N ALA A 154 -10.02 -10.03 -18.84
CA ALA A 154 -11.23 -10.81 -18.63
C ALA A 154 -12.53 -10.04 -18.94
N TRP A 155 -12.53 -8.70 -18.78
CA TRP A 155 -13.67 -7.86 -19.12
C TRP A 155 -13.76 -7.58 -20.62
N LEU A 156 -12.64 -7.22 -21.26
CA LEU A 156 -12.56 -7.00 -22.71
C LEU A 156 -12.80 -8.31 -23.49
N GLY A 157 -12.31 -9.44 -23.01
CA GLY A 157 -12.60 -10.77 -23.58
C GLY A 157 -14.07 -11.22 -23.39
N LYS A 158 -14.81 -10.59 -22.48
CA LYS A 158 -16.28 -10.74 -22.37
C LYS A 158 -17.05 -9.76 -23.26
N SER A 159 -16.37 -8.81 -23.91
CA SER A 159 -17.01 -7.78 -24.75
C SER A 159 -17.21 -8.24 -26.20
N GLU A 160 -16.65 -9.38 -26.61
CA GLU A 160 -16.74 -9.89 -27.99
C GLU A 160 -17.91 -10.84 -28.27
N ILE A 161 -18.84 -11.08 -27.33
CA ILE A 161 -20.01 -11.94 -27.58
C ILE A 161 -21.27 -11.33 -26.97
N ASP A 162 -21.99 -10.54 -27.79
CA ASP A 162 -23.42 -10.70 -28.09
C ASP A 162 -23.92 -9.41 -28.80
N VAL A 163 -23.75 -9.37 -30.12
CA VAL A 163 -24.63 -8.63 -31.05
C VAL A 163 -25.10 -9.61 -32.12
#